data_AF-A0A3E0WVX6-F1
#
_entry.id   AF-A0A3E0WVX6-F1
#
_cell.length_a   1.000
_cell.length_b   1.000
_cell.length_c   1.000
_cell.angle_alpha   90.00
_cell.angle_beta   90.00
_cell.angle_gamma   90.00
#
_symmetry.space_group_name_H-M   'P 1'
#
loop_
_entity.id
_entity.type
_entity.pdbx_description
1 polymer ?
#
loop_
_entity_poly.entity_id
_entity_poly.type
_entity_poly.pdbx_seq_one_letter_code
_entity_poly.pdbx_strand_id
1 'polypeptide(L)'
;MENSGGKRVETKGTGKEYKNYKAVEYNGITTINGKVRDTSRRIYQRIDIDYKRRDPKTGKTNYQLMKKGRPPIWKDGTKIELHHLIQREPGSMVELPNSMHKEYDRILHGLVENGGSFRNDPVLKKQYENFRSKYWRWRAKQIDKGDL
;
A
#
# COMPACT_ATOMS: atom_id res chain seq x y z
N MET A 1 46.55 18.13 -0.03
CA MET A 1 45.54 17.06 -0.20
C MET A 1 44.53 17.24 0.93
N GLU A 2 43.50 18.05 0.71
CA GLU A 2 42.43 18.26 1.70
C GLU A 2 41.26 17.35 1.35
N ASN A 3 40.99 16.40 2.24
CA ASN A 3 39.90 15.44 2.15
C ASN A 3 38.66 16.05 2.80
N SER A 4 37.85 16.77 2.02
CA SER A 4 36.55 17.30 2.44
C SER A 4 35.49 16.20 2.41
N GLY A 5 35.52 15.37 3.46
CA GLY A 5 34.47 14.41 3.76
C GLY A 5 33.17 15.12 4.14
N GLY A 6 32.30 15.33 3.15
CA GLY A 6 30.93 15.80 3.35
C GLY A 6 30.18 14.86 4.29
N LYS A 7 29.89 15.31 5.51
CA LYS A 7 29.02 14.62 6.46
C LYS A 7 27.64 14.46 5.82
N ARG A 8 27.28 13.21 5.51
CA ARG A 8 25.90 12.81 5.17
C ARG A 8 25.03 13.12 6.39
N VAL A 9 24.11 14.07 6.26
CA VAL A 9 23.11 14.34 7.29
C VAL A 9 22.13 13.16 7.28
N GLU A 10 22.26 12.26 8.25
CA GLU A 10 21.21 11.28 8.55
C GLU A 10 20.01 12.03 9.12
N THR A 11 18.98 12.21 8.30
CA THR A 11 17.66 12.60 8.77
C THR A 11 17.08 11.46 9.62
N LYS A 12 17.32 11.52 10.94
CA LYS A 12 16.66 10.62 11.91
C LYS A 12 15.17 10.89 11.92
N GLY A 13 14.42 10.04 11.23
CA GLY A 13 12.96 10.04 11.28
C GLY A 13 12.49 9.70 12.69
N THR A 14 11.70 10.58 13.30
CA THR A 14 11.11 10.44 14.65
C THR A 14 9.94 9.43 14.70
N GLY A 15 9.86 8.51 13.72
CA GLY A 15 8.81 7.50 13.63
C GLY A 15 9.16 6.25 14.44
N LYS A 16 8.18 5.68 15.13
CA LYS A 16 8.31 4.31 15.68
C LYS A 16 8.74 3.37 14.54
N GLU A 17 9.84 2.65 14.73
CA GLU A 17 10.20 1.56 13.84
C GLU A 17 9.27 0.37 14.09
N TYR A 18 8.64 -0.11 13.01
CA TYR A 18 7.78 -1.28 13.07
C TYR A 18 8.55 -2.43 12.41
N LYS A 19 8.90 -3.47 13.18
CA LYS A 19 9.78 -4.56 12.73
C LYS A 19 9.41 -5.18 11.36
N ASN A 20 8.11 -5.21 11.03
CA ASN A 20 7.61 -5.83 9.80
C ASN A 20 7.14 -4.83 8.74
N TYR A 21 7.31 -3.53 8.97
CA TYR A 21 6.81 -2.49 8.08
C TYR A 21 7.84 -1.40 7.78
N LYS A 22 7.84 -0.94 6.53
CA LYS A 22 8.60 0.22 6.06
C LYS A 22 7.62 1.29 5.59
N ALA A 23 7.80 2.52 6.05
CA ALA A 23 7.04 3.66 5.54
C ALA A 23 7.64 4.11 4.20
N VAL A 24 6.79 4.30 3.20
CA VAL A 24 7.17 4.84 1.89
C VAL A 24 6.17 5.90 1.46
N GLU A 25 6.63 6.86 0.67
CA GLU A 25 5.76 7.85 0.02
C GLU A 25 5.41 7.37 -1.38
N TYR A 26 4.11 7.19 -1.63
CA TYR A 26 3.59 6.96 -2.97
C TYR A 26 3.18 8.30 -3.56
N ASN A 27 3.75 8.67 -4.71
CA ASN A 27 3.33 9.83 -5.48
C ASN A 27 2.57 9.34 -6.72
N GLY A 28 1.34 9.80 -6.89
CA GLY A 28 0.53 9.36 -8.02
C GLY A 28 -0.72 10.19 -8.24
N ILE A 29 -1.16 10.23 -9.49
CA ILE A 29 -2.37 10.94 -9.91
C ILE A 29 -3.35 9.99 -10.58
N THR A 30 -4.62 10.38 -10.62
CA THR A 30 -5.65 9.67 -11.36
C THR A 30 -6.63 10.63 -12.00
N THR A 31 -7.18 10.26 -13.15
CA THR A 31 -8.19 11.06 -13.85
C THR A 31 -9.54 10.37 -13.72
N ILE A 32 -10.55 11.12 -13.28
CA ILE A 32 -11.93 10.66 -13.16
C ILE A 32 -12.82 11.73 -13.75
N ASN A 33 -13.65 11.37 -14.73
CA ASN A 33 -14.54 12.29 -15.44
C ASN A 33 -13.79 13.53 -15.98
N GLY A 34 -12.62 13.31 -16.58
CA GLY A 34 -11.77 14.39 -17.11
C GLY A 34 -10.99 15.21 -16.07
N LYS A 35 -11.28 15.07 -14.77
CA LYS A 35 -10.59 15.81 -13.70
C LYS A 35 -9.41 15.02 -13.15
N VAL A 36 -8.23 15.64 -13.16
CA VAL A 36 -7.02 15.12 -12.48
C VAL A 36 -7.18 15.26 -10.98
N ARG A 37 -6.84 14.21 -10.25
CA ARG A 37 -6.88 14.15 -8.78
C ARG A 37 -5.57 13.58 -8.27
N ASP A 38 -5.05 14.19 -7.21
CA ASP A 38 -3.90 13.69 -6.49
C ASP A 38 -4.31 12.45 -5.66
N THR A 39 -3.50 11.41 -5.73
CA THR A 39 -3.66 10.17 -4.97
C THR A 39 -2.41 9.84 -4.15
N SER A 40 -1.49 10.79 -4.02
CA SER A 40 -0.26 10.65 -3.26
C SER A 40 -0.56 10.43 -1.78
N ARG A 41 0.18 9.52 -1.13
CA ARG A 41 -0.06 9.12 0.26
C ARG A 41 1.12 8.33 0.81
N ARG A 42 1.27 8.37 2.15
CA ARG A 42 2.16 7.47 2.87
C ARG A 42 1.58 6.06 2.94
N ILE A 43 2.43 5.05 2.74
CA ILE A 43 2.06 3.65 2.80
C ILE A 43 3.03 2.89 3.68
N TYR A 44 2.49 2.11 4.61
CA TYR A 44 3.23 1.20 5.47
C TYR A 44 3.23 -0.17 4.80
N GLN A 45 4.35 -0.46 4.13
CA GLN A 45 4.55 -1.67 3.34
C GLN A 45 5.09 -2.79 4.21
N ARG A 46 4.59 -4.00 4.01
CA ARG A 46 5.19 -5.18 4.62
C ARG A 46 6.53 -5.50 3.93
N ILE A 47 7.51 -5.89 4.74
CA ILE A 47 8.86 -6.24 4.25
C ILE A 47 9.06 -7.76 4.07
N ASP A 48 8.16 -8.57 4.64
CA ASP A 48 8.22 -10.03 4.68
C ASP A 48 7.16 -10.70 3.77
N ILE A 49 6.81 -10.04 2.65
CA ILE A 49 5.99 -10.65 1.60
C ILE A 49 6.87 -11.61 0.79
N ASP A 50 6.48 -12.88 0.71
CA ASP A 50 7.12 -13.82 -0.22
C ASP A 50 6.65 -13.56 -1.65
N TYR A 51 7.52 -12.95 -2.46
CA TYR A 51 7.23 -12.62 -3.86
C TYR A 51 7.23 -13.82 -4.80
N LYS A 52 7.84 -14.94 -4.39
CA LYS A 52 7.93 -16.19 -5.16
C LYS A 52 6.77 -17.14 -4.89
N ARG A 53 6.03 -16.95 -3.78
CA ARG A 53 4.80 -17.69 -3.49
C ARG A 53 3.89 -17.72 -4.72
N ARG A 54 3.49 -18.92 -5.12
CA ARG A 54 2.52 -19.14 -6.20
C ARG A 54 1.11 -19.22 -5.64
N ASP A 55 0.21 -18.49 -6.26
CA ASP A 55 -1.22 -18.63 -6.05
C ASP A 55 -1.69 -19.94 -6.71
N PRO A 56 -2.18 -20.94 -5.95
CA PRO A 56 -2.62 -22.21 -6.50
C PRO A 56 -3.81 -22.06 -7.45
N LYS A 57 -4.60 -20.98 -7.33
CA LYS A 57 -5.77 -20.74 -8.21
C LYS A 57 -5.38 -20.22 -9.59
N THR A 58 -4.31 -19.45 -9.69
CA THR A 58 -3.91 -18.79 -10.95
C THR A 58 -2.56 -19.24 -11.50
N GLY A 59 -1.79 -20.03 -10.73
CA GLY A 59 -0.43 -20.46 -11.04
C GLY A 59 0.62 -19.35 -10.99
N LYS A 60 0.22 -18.11 -10.69
CA LYS A 60 1.09 -16.92 -10.74
C LYS A 60 1.80 -16.68 -9.42
N THR A 61 3.02 -16.18 -9.48
CA THR A 61 3.71 -15.70 -8.29
C THR A 61 3.12 -14.38 -7.78
N ASN A 62 3.35 -14.06 -6.52
CA ASN A 62 2.98 -12.76 -5.95
C ASN A 62 3.55 -11.59 -6.74
N TYR A 63 4.80 -11.68 -7.16
CA TYR A 63 5.40 -10.70 -8.07
C TYR A 63 4.60 -10.54 -9.38
N GLN A 64 4.22 -11.65 -10.03
CA GLN A 64 3.43 -11.62 -11.26
C GLN A 64 2.02 -11.06 -11.05
N LEU A 65 1.40 -11.30 -9.89
CA LEU A 65 0.12 -10.69 -9.52
C LEU A 65 0.26 -9.16 -9.41
N MET A 66 1.29 -8.70 -8.71
CA MET A 66 1.55 -7.29 -8.49
C MET A 66 1.85 -6.54 -9.79
N LYS A 67 2.61 -7.13 -10.73
CA LYS A 67 2.80 -6.57 -12.09
C LYS A 67 1.49 -6.37 -12.84
N LYS A 68 0.47 -7.18 -12.56
CA LYS A 68 -0.88 -7.06 -13.13
C LYS A 68 -1.80 -6.13 -12.31
N GLY A 69 -1.27 -5.44 -11.31
CA GLY A 69 -2.03 -4.57 -10.41
C GLY A 69 -2.94 -5.32 -9.46
N ARG A 70 -2.64 -6.60 -9.19
CA ARG A 70 -3.38 -7.44 -8.25
C ARG A 70 -2.60 -7.56 -6.93
N PRO A 71 -3.30 -7.67 -5.79
CA PRO A 71 -2.65 -7.87 -4.51
C PRO A 71 -1.90 -9.21 -4.47
N PRO A 72 -0.77 -9.28 -3.75
CA PRO A 72 -0.12 -10.54 -3.43
C PRO A 72 -0.95 -11.36 -2.43
N ILE A 73 -0.65 -12.66 -2.36
CA ILE A 73 -1.25 -13.64 -1.46
C ILE A 73 -0.36 -13.80 -0.22
N TRP A 74 -0.98 -13.78 0.95
CA TRP A 74 -0.35 -13.96 2.25
C TRP A 74 -0.10 -15.44 2.59
N LYS A 75 0.62 -15.67 3.69
CA LYS A 75 1.03 -17.01 4.16
C LYS A 75 -0.17 -17.95 4.36
N ASP A 76 -1.28 -17.40 4.85
CA ASP A 76 -2.56 -18.10 5.05
C ASP A 76 -3.41 -18.26 3.78
N GLY A 77 -2.93 -17.81 2.63
CA GLY A 77 -3.66 -17.89 1.36
C GLY A 77 -4.66 -16.76 1.11
N THR A 78 -4.83 -15.81 2.04
CA THR A 78 -5.64 -14.61 1.82
C THR A 78 -4.88 -13.55 1.02
N LYS A 79 -5.58 -12.54 0.49
CA LYS A 79 -4.92 -11.41 -0.20
C LYS A 79 -4.39 -10.41 0.82
N ILE A 80 -3.28 -9.75 0.50
CA ILE A 80 -2.89 -8.52 1.20
C ILE A 80 -3.72 -7.37 0.65
N GLU A 81 -4.42 -6.67 1.52
CA GLU A 81 -5.26 -5.54 1.22
C GLU A 81 -4.59 -4.22 1.61
N LEU A 82 -5.09 -3.11 1.06
CA LEU A 82 -4.67 -1.77 1.45
C LEU A 82 -5.75 -1.22 2.37
N HIS A 83 -5.40 -1.02 3.63
CA HIS A 83 -6.31 -0.51 4.64
C HIS A 83 -5.98 0.95 4.96
N HIS A 84 -6.98 1.84 4.97
CA HIS A 84 -6.81 3.23 5.39
C HIS A 84 -6.66 3.34 6.90
N LEU A 85 -5.64 4.04 7.39
CA LEU A 85 -5.43 4.21 8.83
C LEU A 85 -6.47 5.11 9.51
N ILE A 86 -6.99 6.10 8.78
CA ILE A 86 -8.00 7.06 9.28
C ILE A 86 -9.27 7.07 8.43
N GLN A 87 -9.46 6.05 7.59
CA GLN A 87 -10.69 5.82 6.79
C GLN A 87 -11.12 6.97 5.83
N ARG A 88 -10.19 7.87 5.49
CA ARG A 88 -10.39 8.95 4.51
C ARG A 88 -9.67 8.64 3.20
N GLU A 89 -10.28 8.95 2.06
CA GLU A 89 -9.70 8.78 0.72
C GLU A 89 -9.52 10.15 0.02
N PRO A 90 -8.30 10.54 -0.41
CA PRO A 90 -7.03 9.83 -0.18
C PRO A 90 -6.58 9.93 1.29
N GLY A 91 -5.79 8.96 1.75
CA GLY A 91 -5.26 8.93 3.11
C GLY A 91 -4.22 7.83 3.28
N SER A 92 -3.41 7.93 4.34
CA SER A 92 -2.34 6.96 4.64
C SER A 92 -2.86 5.54 4.77
N MET A 93 -2.07 4.57 4.31
CA MET A 93 -2.49 3.17 4.24
C MET A 93 -1.48 2.20 4.80
N VAL A 94 -1.96 1.02 5.20
CA VAL A 94 -1.14 -0.13 5.58
C VAL A 94 -1.49 -1.34 4.74
N GLU A 95 -0.48 -2.13 4.37
CA GLU A 95 -0.65 -3.46 3.78
C GLU A 95 -1.05 -4.47 4.86
N LEU A 96 -2.26 -5.03 4.78
CA LEU A 96 -2.79 -5.92 5.81
C LEU A 96 -3.39 -7.20 5.18
N PRO A 97 -3.05 -8.41 5.65
CA PRO A 97 -3.73 -9.63 5.21
C PRO A 97 -5.25 -9.56 5.46
N ASN A 98 -6.06 -10.03 4.52
CA ASN A 98 -7.52 -10.01 4.65
C ASN A 98 -8.03 -10.81 5.86
N SER A 99 -7.33 -11.88 6.26
CA SER A 99 -7.62 -12.61 7.51
C SER A 99 -7.57 -11.70 8.73
N MET A 100 -6.47 -10.96 8.91
CA MET A 100 -6.32 -9.98 9.99
C MET A 100 -7.30 -8.82 9.85
N HIS A 101 -7.56 -8.37 8.61
CA HIS A 101 -8.55 -7.32 8.36
C HIS A 101 -9.94 -7.73 8.87
N LYS A 102 -10.34 -8.97 8.64
CA LYS A 102 -11.61 -9.54 9.13
C LYS A 102 -11.62 -9.77 10.64
N GLU A 103 -10.53 -10.32 11.18
CA GLU A 103 -10.42 -10.60 12.61
C GLU A 103 -10.55 -9.31 13.44
N TYR A 104 -9.91 -8.24 12.99
CA TYR A 104 -9.89 -6.95 13.68
C TYR A 104 -10.82 -5.90 13.06
N ASP A 105 -11.81 -6.32 12.26
CA ASP A 105 -12.69 -5.44 11.49
C ASP A 105 -13.31 -4.33 12.35
N ARG A 106 -13.84 -4.68 13.53
CA ARG A 106 -14.46 -3.72 14.47
C ARG A 106 -13.48 -2.65 14.97
N ILE A 107 -12.21 -3.01 15.19
CA ILE A 107 -11.18 -2.07 15.65
C ILE A 107 -10.73 -1.19 14.50
N LEU A 108 -10.58 -1.78 13.31
CA LEU A 108 -10.08 -1.11 12.12
C LEU A 108 -11.10 -0.14 11.50
N HIS A 109 -12.41 -0.40 11.68
CA HIS A 109 -13.49 0.43 11.12
C HIS A 109 -14.20 1.35 12.12
N GLY A 110 -13.66 1.57 13.31
CA GLY A 110 -14.32 2.38 14.35
C GLY A 110 -14.29 3.92 14.19
N LEU A 111 -13.55 4.47 13.22
CA LEU A 111 -13.32 5.92 13.10
C LEU A 111 -14.34 6.67 12.23
N VAL A 112 -15.25 5.98 11.55
CA VAL A 112 -16.25 6.60 10.68
C VAL A 112 -17.62 6.05 11.02
N GLU A 113 -18.59 6.95 11.15
CA GLU A 113 -19.98 6.60 11.41
C GLU A 113 -20.61 5.80 10.26
N ASN A 114 -21.68 5.08 10.56
CA ASN A 114 -22.44 4.34 9.56
C ASN A 114 -22.86 5.28 8.41
N GLY A 115 -22.47 4.94 7.18
CA GLY A 115 -22.74 5.75 5.99
C GLY A 115 -21.64 6.75 5.61
N GLY A 116 -20.67 7.03 6.48
CA GLY A 116 -19.55 7.94 6.20
C GLY A 116 -18.43 7.34 5.34
N SER A 117 -18.57 6.08 4.91
CA SER A 117 -17.55 5.41 4.11
C SER A 117 -17.32 6.13 2.78
N PHE A 118 -16.05 6.38 2.42
CA PHE A 118 -15.69 6.93 1.11
C PHE A 118 -16.25 6.09 -0.06
N ARG A 119 -16.59 4.82 0.19
CA ARG A 119 -17.18 3.92 -0.81
C ARG A 119 -18.57 4.35 -1.27
N ASN A 120 -19.27 5.18 -0.49
CA ASN A 120 -20.58 5.71 -0.84
C ASN A 120 -20.48 6.88 -1.84
N ASP A 121 -19.30 7.50 -1.97
CA ASP A 121 -19.03 8.47 -3.03
C ASP A 121 -18.45 7.73 -4.27
N PRO A 122 -19.14 7.76 -5.43
CA PRO A 122 -18.69 7.06 -6.64
C PRO A 122 -17.31 7.52 -7.14
N VAL A 123 -16.98 8.79 -6.95
CA VAL A 123 -15.70 9.37 -7.36
C VAL A 123 -14.59 8.89 -6.44
N LEU A 124 -14.79 8.93 -5.11
CA LEU A 124 -13.79 8.44 -4.15
C LEU A 124 -13.60 6.91 -4.26
N LYS A 125 -14.70 6.16 -4.45
CA LYS A 125 -14.63 4.72 -4.74
C LYS A 125 -13.78 4.44 -5.98
N LYS A 126 -14.04 5.14 -7.08
CA LYS A 126 -13.27 4.97 -8.33
C LYS A 126 -11.82 5.41 -8.17
N GLN A 127 -11.57 6.48 -7.40
CA GLN A 127 -10.23 6.96 -7.06
C GLN A 127 -9.43 5.88 -6.35
N TYR A 128 -10.01 5.28 -5.30
CA TYR A 128 -9.39 4.19 -4.57
C TYR A 128 -9.10 2.96 -5.43
N GLU A 129 -10.06 2.52 -6.26
CA GLU A 129 -9.83 1.35 -7.13
C GLU A 129 -8.73 1.59 -8.17
N ASN A 130 -8.69 2.79 -8.75
CA ASN A 130 -7.61 3.18 -9.67
C ASN A 130 -6.26 3.21 -8.94
N PHE A 131 -6.21 3.82 -7.76
CA PHE A 131 -5.02 3.86 -6.90
C PHE A 131 -4.55 2.44 -6.57
N ARG A 132 -5.42 1.55 -6.07
CA ARG A 132 -5.09 0.19 -5.64
C ARG A 132 -4.39 -0.60 -6.74
N SER A 133 -4.91 -0.54 -7.96
CA SER A 133 -4.31 -1.23 -9.11
C SER A 133 -2.96 -0.63 -9.50
N LYS A 134 -2.82 0.71 -9.49
CA LYS A 134 -1.56 1.42 -9.79
C LYS A 134 -0.50 1.15 -8.72
N TYR A 135 -0.91 1.15 -7.45
CA TYR A 135 -0.06 0.88 -6.30
C TYR A 135 0.61 -0.49 -6.43
N TRP A 136 -0.14 -1.56 -6.68
CA TRP A 136 0.47 -2.90 -6.78
C TRP A 136 1.46 -3.01 -7.94
N ARG A 137 1.18 -2.35 -9.08
CA ARG A 137 2.15 -2.26 -10.19
C ARG A 137 3.40 -1.48 -9.77
N TRP A 138 3.24 -0.40 -9.03
CA TRP A 138 4.35 0.39 -8.51
C TRP A 138 5.18 -0.40 -7.48
N ARG A 139 4.53 -1.09 -6.54
CA ARG A 139 5.18 -1.99 -5.58
C ARG A 139 6.01 -3.06 -6.30
N ALA A 140 5.51 -3.64 -7.39
CA ALA A 140 6.28 -4.60 -8.20
C ALA A 140 7.57 -3.98 -8.78
N LYS A 141 7.52 -2.72 -9.24
CA LYS A 141 8.69 -2.02 -9.77
C LYS A 141 9.75 -1.71 -8.71
N GLN A 142 9.36 -1.52 -7.45
CA GLN A 142 10.31 -1.35 -6.35
C GLN A 142 11.16 -2.62 -6.15
N ILE A 143 10.54 -3.79 -6.34
CA ILE A 143 11.24 -5.08 -6.28
C ILE A 143 12.26 -5.17 -7.41
N ASP A 144 11.89 -4.77 -8.63
CA ASP A 144 12.79 -4.79 -9.80
C ASP A 144 14.03 -3.90 -9.61
N LYS A 145 13.91 -2.82 -8.82
CA LYS A 145 15.00 -1.88 -8.53
C LYS A 145 15.85 -2.26 -7.33
N GLY A 146 15.48 -3.29 -6.59
CA GLY A 146 16.15 -3.65 -5.33
C GLY A 146 15.89 -2.66 -4.19
N ASP A 147 14.82 -1.86 -4.25
CA ASP A 147 14.48 -0.83 -3.23
C ASP A 147 13.90 -1.42 -1.92
N LEU A 148 14.09 -2.73 -1.71
CA LEU A 148 13.58 -3.49 -0.57
C LEU A 148 14.54 -3.41 0.61
#